data_AF-A0A9P9G803-F1
#
_entry.id   AF-A0A9P9G803-F1
#
_cell.length_a   1.000
_cell.length_b   1.000
_cell.length_c   1.000
_cell.angle_alpha   90.00
_cell.angle_beta   90.00
_cell.angle_gamma   90.00
#
_symmetry.space_group_name_H-M   'P 1'
#
loop_
_entity.id
_entity.type
_entity.pdbx_description
1 polymer ?
#
loop_
_entity_poly.entity_id
_entity_poly.type
_entity_poly.pdbx_seq_one_letter_code
_entity_poly.pdbx_strand_id
1 'polypeptide(L)'
;SILAVYNSSELLILIFMTFKRYKGLYFWSIFLASLGILPYCIGWFVAYFTLTSLWVGMILAQIGWTLLVSGQSMVLYSRLHLVLDDPKILRILLWIIILNGIIWHISITVLVFGSSYSPAQSRDGFNCVFNVLEKVQMSCFCLQEFALSGLYIWKAWGILNTALSSQQRFIRQLFAINVFIMAMDVALLAIEYKSLFLWEQGVKVVTYSLKLKLEFAILGQLTEFVRHRGGGGDFGGQSNHATATFIRLSS
;
A
#
# COMPACT_ATOMS: atom_id res chain seq x y z
N SER A 1 6.42 -3.42 -16.48
CA SER A 1 6.71 -4.52 -15.53
C SER A 1 8.13 -4.49 -14.98
N ILE A 2 9.18 -4.41 -15.80
CA ILE A 2 10.58 -4.37 -15.31
C ILE A 2 10.81 -3.25 -14.29
N LEU A 3 10.30 -2.04 -14.58
CA LEU A 3 10.36 -0.90 -13.66
C LEU A 3 9.70 -1.18 -12.30
N ALA A 4 8.56 -1.87 -12.29
CA ALA A 4 7.85 -2.19 -11.05
C ALA A 4 8.60 -3.24 -10.21
N VAL A 5 9.20 -4.24 -10.86
CA VAL A 5 10.06 -5.24 -10.19
C VAL A 5 11.29 -4.57 -9.60
N TYR A 6 11.95 -3.67 -10.36
CA TYR A 6 13.08 -2.90 -9.86
C TYR A 6 12.68 -2.06 -8.63
N ASN A 7 11.59 -1.29 -8.75
CA ASN A 7 11.07 -0.46 -7.66
C ASN A 7 10.73 -1.31 -6.42
N SER A 8 10.11 -2.48 -6.62
CA SER A 8 9.76 -3.39 -5.54
C SER A 8 10.99 -3.96 -4.85
N SER A 9 11.99 -4.41 -5.61
CA SER A 9 13.22 -4.96 -5.05
C SER A 9 14.01 -3.90 -4.28
N GLU A 10 14.12 -2.70 -4.84
CA GLU A 10 14.70 -1.54 -4.16
C GLU A 10 13.96 -1.26 -2.84
N LEU A 11 12.63 -1.26 -2.88
CA LEU A 11 11.81 -0.98 -1.71
C LEU A 11 11.92 -2.06 -0.63
N LEU A 12 12.00 -3.34 -1.02
CA LEU A 12 12.26 -4.44 -0.08
C LEU A 12 13.61 -4.25 0.63
N ILE A 13 14.67 -3.92 -0.12
CA ILE A 13 16.00 -3.64 0.46
C ILE A 13 15.92 -2.46 1.43
N LEU A 14 15.29 -1.36 1.02
CA LEU A 14 15.11 -0.16 1.84
C LEU A 14 14.33 -0.47 3.13
N ILE A 15 13.26 -1.25 3.04
CA ILE A 15 12.49 -1.70 4.21
C ILE A 15 13.40 -2.44 5.21
N PHE A 16 14.20 -3.40 4.75
CA PHE A 16 15.10 -4.14 5.64
C PHE A 16 16.19 -3.26 6.26
N MET A 17 16.68 -2.26 5.53
CA MET A 17 17.69 -1.31 6.02
C MET A 17 17.13 -0.30 7.02
N THR A 18 15.89 0.17 6.83
CA THR A 18 15.30 1.23 7.65
C THR A 18 14.67 0.71 8.94
N PHE A 19 14.06 -0.47 8.94
CA PHE A 19 13.37 -0.99 10.12
C PHE A 19 14.30 -1.83 11.00
N LYS A 20 14.62 -1.33 12.21
CA LYS A 20 15.35 -2.09 13.25
C LYS A 20 14.47 -3.03 14.08
N ARG A 21 13.14 -2.94 13.97
CA ARG A 21 12.17 -3.82 14.65
C ARG A 21 11.05 -4.24 13.70
N TYR A 22 10.96 -5.53 13.43
CA TYR A 22 10.02 -6.15 12.47
C TYR A 22 8.62 -6.48 13.04
N LYS A 23 8.15 -5.73 14.05
CA LYS A 23 6.91 -6.07 14.79
C LYS A 23 5.71 -5.17 14.50
N GLY A 24 5.88 -4.07 13.76
CA GLY A 24 4.78 -3.13 13.49
C GLY A 24 3.86 -3.59 12.37
N LEU A 25 2.55 -3.32 12.49
CA LEU A 25 1.56 -3.57 11.43
C LEU A 25 1.97 -2.90 10.10
N TYR A 26 2.51 -1.68 10.18
CA TYR A 26 3.04 -0.95 9.02
C TYR A 26 4.11 -1.74 8.28
N PHE A 27 5.09 -2.29 9.02
CA PHE A 27 6.20 -3.04 8.44
C PHE A 27 5.68 -4.25 7.65
N TRP A 28 4.81 -5.06 8.26
CA TRP A 28 4.24 -6.22 7.59
C TRP A 28 3.37 -5.84 6.39
N SER A 29 2.60 -4.76 6.48
CA SER A 29 1.74 -4.30 5.40
C SER A 29 2.55 -3.85 4.18
N ILE A 30 3.55 -2.99 4.39
CA ILE A 30 4.39 -2.49 3.29
C ILE A 30 5.29 -3.59 2.72
N PHE A 31 5.82 -4.47 3.58
CA PHE A 31 6.62 -5.61 3.15
C PHE A 31 5.80 -6.58 2.29
N LEU A 32 4.62 -7.00 2.74
CA LEU A 32 3.76 -7.93 2.00
C LEU A 32 3.24 -7.31 0.70
N ALA A 33 2.87 -6.03 0.70
CA ALA A 33 2.45 -5.33 -0.51
C ALA A 33 3.56 -5.31 -1.56
N SER A 34 4.79 -5.00 -1.14
CA SER A 34 5.96 -4.99 -2.02
C SER A 34 6.30 -6.40 -2.50
N LEU A 35 6.32 -7.37 -1.59
CA LEU A 35 6.56 -8.76 -1.94
C LEU A 35 5.54 -9.26 -2.96
N GLY A 36 4.30 -8.80 -2.91
CA GLY A 36 3.21 -9.14 -3.85
C GLY A 36 3.46 -8.70 -5.30
N ILE A 37 4.29 -7.68 -5.54
CA ILE A 37 4.64 -7.22 -6.91
C ILE A 37 5.40 -8.30 -7.67
N LEU A 38 6.28 -9.04 -6.98
CA LEU A 38 7.12 -10.07 -7.60
C LEU A 38 6.30 -11.25 -8.16
N PRO A 39 5.50 -11.99 -7.37
CA PRO A 39 4.67 -13.07 -7.89
C PRO A 39 3.61 -12.57 -8.87
N TYR A 40 3.14 -11.31 -8.74
CA TYR A 40 2.25 -10.72 -9.73
C TYR A 40 2.91 -10.62 -11.12
N CYS A 41 4.10 -10.00 -11.19
CA CYS A 41 4.86 -9.89 -12.42
C CYS A 41 5.28 -11.25 -12.98
N ILE A 42 5.75 -12.16 -12.12
CA ILE A 42 6.16 -13.51 -12.52
C ILE A 42 4.97 -14.31 -13.04
N GLY A 43 3.82 -14.25 -12.37
CA GLY A 43 2.61 -14.97 -12.78
C GLY A 43 2.13 -14.57 -14.17
N TRP A 44 2.05 -13.27 -14.44
CA TRP A 44 1.73 -12.75 -15.77
C TRP A 44 2.78 -13.08 -16.83
N PHE A 45 4.07 -13.06 -16.48
CA PHE A 45 5.15 -13.44 -17.39
C PHE A 45 5.05 -14.92 -17.78
N VAL A 46 4.83 -15.80 -16.80
CA VAL A 46 4.64 -17.24 -17.02
C VAL A 46 3.41 -17.51 -17.90
N ALA A 47 2.29 -16.82 -17.63
CA ALA A 47 1.06 -16.95 -18.41
C ALA A 47 1.24 -16.46 -19.87
N TYR A 48 1.96 -15.36 -20.07
CA TYR A 48 2.18 -14.76 -21.39
C TYR A 48 3.11 -15.59 -22.28
N PHE A 49 4.23 -16.06 -21.73
CA PHE A 49 5.22 -16.85 -22.48
C PHE A 49 4.93 -18.36 -22.47
N THR A 50 3.85 -18.80 -21.83
CA THR A 50 3.47 -20.22 -21.71
C THR A 50 4.62 -21.11 -21.21
N LEU A 51 5.46 -20.58 -20.32
CA LEU A 51 6.69 -21.26 -19.84
C LEU A 51 6.39 -22.53 -19.04
N THR A 52 5.19 -22.61 -18.48
CA THR A 52 4.67 -23.77 -17.78
C THR A 52 3.15 -23.80 -17.96
N SER A 53 2.47 -24.64 -17.19
CA SER A 53 1.02 -24.70 -17.21
C SER A 53 0.38 -23.37 -16.78
N LEU A 54 -0.61 -22.92 -17.56
CA LEU A 54 -1.30 -21.63 -17.41
C LEU A 54 -1.84 -21.39 -15.99
N TRP A 55 -2.39 -22.43 -15.34
CA TRP A 55 -2.91 -22.32 -13.98
C TRP A 55 -1.86 -21.92 -12.95
N VAL A 56 -0.58 -22.31 -13.12
CA VAL A 56 0.50 -21.90 -12.20
C VAL A 56 0.73 -20.40 -12.30
N GLY A 57 0.78 -19.86 -13.52
CA GLY A 57 0.90 -18.42 -13.75
C GLY A 57 -0.26 -17.64 -13.15
N MET A 58 -1.49 -18.14 -13.31
CA MET A 58 -2.70 -17.53 -12.76
C MET A 58 -2.71 -17.52 -11.23
N ILE A 59 -2.33 -18.63 -10.58
CA ILE A 59 -2.26 -18.70 -9.10
C ILE A 59 -1.24 -17.69 -8.56
N LEU A 60 -0.05 -17.63 -9.17
CA LEU A 60 0.99 -16.67 -8.78
C LEU A 60 0.52 -15.23 -8.96
N ALA A 61 -0.13 -14.93 -10.09
CA ALA A 61 -0.72 -13.62 -10.34
C ALA A 61 -1.78 -13.26 -9.28
N GLN A 62 -2.68 -14.19 -8.93
CA GLN A 62 -3.72 -13.93 -7.93
C GLN A 62 -3.18 -13.74 -6.52
N ILE A 63 -2.18 -14.52 -6.11
CA ILE A 63 -1.50 -14.31 -4.83
C ILE A 63 -0.85 -12.93 -4.81
N GLY A 64 -0.12 -12.58 -5.87
CA GLY A 64 0.54 -11.28 -5.98
C GLY A 64 -0.44 -10.12 -5.93
N TRP A 65 -1.55 -10.22 -6.66
CA TRP A 65 -2.63 -9.24 -6.67
C TRP A 65 -3.24 -9.05 -5.28
N THR A 66 -3.57 -10.16 -4.62
CA THR A 66 -4.18 -10.15 -3.28
C THR A 66 -3.27 -9.46 -2.26
N LEU A 67 -1.98 -9.79 -2.26
CA LEU A 67 -0.98 -9.20 -1.38
C LEU A 67 -0.77 -7.71 -1.68
N LEU A 68 -0.72 -7.34 -2.96
CA LEU A 68 -0.51 -5.97 -3.40
C LEU A 68 -1.64 -5.03 -2.95
N VAL A 69 -2.89 -5.36 -3.31
CA VAL A 69 -4.05 -4.51 -3.04
C VAL A 69 -4.42 -4.47 -1.57
N SER A 70 -4.47 -5.65 -0.93
CA SER A 70 -4.81 -5.73 0.49
C SER A 70 -3.70 -5.12 1.34
N GLY A 71 -2.44 -5.38 0.98
CA GLY A 71 -1.28 -4.77 1.64
C GLY A 71 -1.30 -3.25 1.54
N GLN A 72 -1.61 -2.68 0.38
CA GLN A 72 -1.73 -1.23 0.22
C GLN A 72 -2.84 -0.62 1.10
N SER A 73 -4.02 -1.25 1.14
CA SER A 73 -5.09 -0.80 2.03
C SER A 73 -4.68 -0.87 3.51
N MET A 74 -3.91 -1.89 3.90
CA MET A 74 -3.39 -2.04 5.26
C MET A 74 -2.29 -1.03 5.60
N VAL A 75 -1.49 -0.59 4.63
CA VAL A 75 -0.52 0.51 4.81
C VAL A 75 -1.25 1.81 5.15
N LEU A 76 -2.28 2.16 4.37
CA LEU A 76 -3.12 3.34 4.62
C LEU A 76 -3.80 3.27 5.99
N TYR A 77 -4.36 2.10 6.33
CA TYR A 77 -4.94 1.84 7.64
C TYR A 77 -3.92 2.02 8.78
N SER A 78 -2.71 1.50 8.62
CA SER A 78 -1.66 1.62 9.62
C SER A 78 -1.25 3.08 9.84
N ARG A 79 -1.30 3.92 8.81
CA ARG A 79 -1.05 5.37 8.93
C ARG A 79 -2.19 6.08 9.63
N LEU A 80 -3.43 5.76 9.27
CA LEU A 80 -4.60 6.30 9.94
C LEU A 80 -4.61 5.93 11.43
N HIS A 81 -4.21 4.71 11.79
CA HIS A 81 -4.10 4.27 13.19
C HIS A 81 -3.15 5.14 14.02
N LEU A 82 -2.12 5.74 13.42
CA LEU A 82 -1.17 6.62 14.11
C LEU A 82 -1.71 8.03 14.34
N VAL A 83 -2.74 8.45 13.59
CA VAL A 83 -3.29 9.81 13.64
C VAL A 83 -4.68 9.85 14.28
N LEU A 84 -5.41 8.73 14.24
CA LEU A 84 -6.76 8.61 14.75
C LEU A 84 -6.78 7.88 16.10
N ASP A 85 -7.18 8.58 17.16
CA ASP A 85 -7.27 8.02 18.51
C ASP A 85 -8.54 7.18 18.75
N ASP A 86 -9.57 7.29 17.90
CA ASP A 86 -10.84 6.57 18.09
C ASP A 86 -10.76 5.11 17.62
N PRO A 87 -10.76 4.12 18.54
CA PRO A 87 -10.62 2.71 18.19
C PRO A 87 -11.86 2.13 17.51
N LYS A 88 -13.04 2.74 17.67
CA LYS A 88 -14.29 2.23 17.05
C LYS A 88 -14.28 2.45 15.55
N ILE A 89 -13.98 3.69 15.14
CA ILE A 89 -13.88 4.06 13.72
C ILE A 89 -12.81 3.22 13.05
N LEU A 90 -11.65 3.08 13.70
CA LEU A 90 -10.56 2.28 13.18
C LEU A 90 -10.97 0.81 12.98
N ARG A 91 -11.63 0.19 13.96
CA ARG A 91 -12.11 -1.19 13.82
C ARG A 91 -13.13 -1.34 12.69
N ILE A 92 -14.04 -0.39 12.50
CA ILE A 92 -15.01 -0.38 11.40
C ILE A 92 -14.28 -0.36 10.05
N LEU A 93 -13.28 0.52 9.90
CA LEU A 93 -12.49 0.61 8.66
C LEU A 93 -11.72 -0.67 8.38
N LEU A 94 -11.16 -1.31 9.41
CA LEU A 94 -10.52 -2.61 9.25
C LEU A 94 -11.50 -3.67 8.75
N TRP A 95 -12.71 -3.72 9.30
CA TRP A 95 -13.77 -4.62 8.82
C TRP A 95 -14.14 -4.35 7.37
N ILE A 96 -14.26 -3.08 6.97
CA ILE A 96 -14.54 -2.70 5.57
C ILE A 96 -13.43 -3.23 4.66
N ILE A 97 -12.15 -3.02 5.01
CA ILE A 97 -10.99 -3.50 4.23
C ILE A 97 -11.02 -5.02 4.08
N ILE A 98 -11.24 -5.75 5.18
CA ILE A 98 -11.24 -7.22 5.18
C ILE A 98 -12.41 -7.76 4.36
N LEU A 99 -13.62 -7.25 4.57
CA LEU A 99 -14.81 -7.73 3.86
C LEU A 99 -14.71 -7.44 2.36
N ASN A 100 -14.31 -6.24 1.97
CA ASN A 100 -14.06 -5.91 0.56
C ASN A 100 -13.00 -6.81 -0.04
N GLY A 101 -11.87 -7.02 0.65
CA GLY A 101 -10.81 -7.92 0.20
C GLY A 101 -11.34 -9.33 -0.07
N ILE A 102 -12.03 -9.94 0.89
CA ILE A 102 -12.54 -11.31 0.75
C ILE A 102 -13.53 -11.41 -0.42
N ILE A 103 -14.52 -10.50 -0.47
CA ILE A 103 -15.57 -10.54 -1.49
C ILE A 103 -14.97 -10.39 -2.89
N TRP A 104 -14.13 -9.37 -3.08
CA TRP A 104 -13.59 -9.04 -4.40
C TRP A 104 -12.50 -10.01 -4.86
N HIS A 105 -11.58 -10.42 -3.99
CA HIS A 105 -10.51 -11.36 -4.37
C HIS A 105 -11.07 -12.73 -4.74
N ILE A 106 -12.07 -13.23 -4.01
CA ILE A 106 -12.72 -14.51 -4.34
C ILE A 106 -13.48 -14.38 -5.66
N SER A 107 -14.29 -13.34 -5.83
CA SER A 107 -15.11 -13.15 -7.04
C SER A 107 -14.26 -13.07 -8.30
N ILE A 108 -13.19 -12.26 -8.28
CA ILE A 108 -12.28 -12.12 -9.42
C ILE A 108 -11.53 -13.42 -9.70
N THR A 109 -11.09 -14.13 -8.65
CA THR A 109 -10.42 -15.42 -8.83
C THR A 109 -11.34 -16.42 -9.53
N VAL A 110 -12.59 -16.56 -9.09
CA VAL A 110 -13.56 -17.45 -9.73
C VAL A 110 -13.75 -17.10 -11.21
N LEU A 111 -13.86 -15.81 -11.54
CA LEU A 111 -14.05 -15.35 -12.91
C LEU A 111 -12.83 -15.59 -13.80
N VAL A 112 -11.62 -15.39 -13.28
CA VAL A 112 -10.36 -15.60 -14.01
C VAL A 112 -10.14 -17.08 -14.34
N PHE A 113 -10.44 -17.98 -13.39
CA PHE A 113 -10.42 -19.42 -13.67
C PHE A 113 -11.57 -19.86 -14.56
N GLY A 114 -12.76 -19.28 -14.36
CA GLY A 114 -13.95 -19.52 -15.17
C GLY A 114 -13.74 -19.16 -16.64
N SER A 115 -13.16 -17.99 -16.94
CA SER A 115 -12.86 -17.58 -18.32
C SER A 115 -11.82 -18.47 -19.00
N SER A 116 -10.85 -18.97 -18.23
CA SER A 116 -9.74 -19.78 -18.78
C SER A 116 -10.11 -21.24 -19.01
N TYR A 117 -10.91 -21.85 -18.12
CA TYR A 117 -11.18 -23.30 -18.12
C TYR A 117 -12.63 -23.69 -18.45
N SER A 118 -13.57 -22.75 -18.56
CA SER A 118 -14.94 -23.09 -18.96
C SER A 118 -15.05 -23.49 -20.43
N PRO A 119 -16.05 -24.33 -20.78
CA PRO A 119 -16.38 -24.66 -22.17
C PRO A 119 -16.64 -23.41 -23.02
N ALA A 120 -16.37 -23.50 -24.33
CA ALA A 120 -16.46 -22.36 -25.25
C ALA A 120 -17.84 -21.66 -25.23
N GLN A 121 -18.91 -22.41 -25.00
CA GLN A 121 -20.28 -21.89 -24.92
C GLN A 121 -20.52 -20.96 -23.73
N SER A 122 -19.83 -21.19 -22.60
CA SER A 122 -19.98 -20.41 -21.37
C SER A 122 -18.90 -19.35 -21.21
N ARG A 123 -17.76 -19.50 -21.91
CA ARG A 123 -16.58 -18.63 -21.83
C ARG A 123 -16.88 -17.16 -22.11
N ASP A 124 -17.71 -16.89 -23.12
CA ASP A 124 -18.08 -15.51 -23.47
C ASP A 124 -18.89 -14.82 -22.37
N GLY A 125 -19.75 -15.57 -21.68
CA GLY A 125 -20.45 -15.11 -20.49
C GLY A 125 -19.49 -14.76 -19.36
N PHE A 126 -18.53 -15.64 -19.05
CA PHE A 126 -17.51 -15.36 -18.04
C PHE A 126 -16.66 -14.13 -18.37
N ASN A 127 -16.26 -13.95 -19.63
CA ASN A 127 -15.49 -12.78 -20.07
C ASN A 127 -16.28 -11.48 -19.94
N CYS A 128 -17.56 -11.49 -20.30
CA CYS A 128 -18.45 -10.33 -20.15
C CYS A 128 -18.59 -9.93 -18.67
N VAL A 129 -18.88 -10.91 -17.81
CA VAL A 129 -19.03 -10.72 -16.37
C VAL A 129 -17.71 -10.24 -15.74
N PHE A 130 -16.58 -10.83 -16.13
CA PHE A 130 -15.24 -10.43 -15.68
C PHE A 130 -14.95 -8.96 -16.02
N ASN A 131 -15.16 -8.52 -17.26
CA ASN A 131 -14.88 -7.15 -17.69
C ASN A 131 -15.73 -6.10 -16.93
N VAL A 132 -16.96 -6.46 -16.54
CA VAL A 132 -17.81 -5.58 -15.72
C VAL A 132 -17.35 -5.60 -14.26
N LEU A 133 -17.14 -6.78 -13.69
CA LEU A 133 -16.76 -6.90 -12.28
C LEU A 133 -15.36 -6.39 -11.99
N GLU A 134 -14.41 -6.46 -12.93
CA GLU A 134 -13.09 -5.84 -12.76
C GLU A 134 -13.22 -4.33 -12.56
N LYS A 135 -14.02 -3.64 -13.39
CA LYS A 135 -14.29 -2.20 -13.26
C LYS A 135 -14.98 -1.84 -11.94
N VAL A 136 -15.98 -2.62 -11.54
CA VAL A 136 -16.69 -2.41 -10.27
C VAL A 136 -15.74 -2.63 -9.10
N GLN A 137 -14.96 -3.70 -9.13
CA GLN A 137 -13.96 -4.04 -8.12
C GLN A 137 -12.93 -2.92 -7.97
N MET A 138 -12.36 -2.41 -9.06
CA MET A 138 -11.41 -1.30 -9.03
C MET A 138 -12.04 -0.03 -8.46
N SER A 139 -13.29 0.26 -8.83
CA SER A 139 -14.04 1.39 -8.29
C SER A 139 -14.25 1.28 -6.78
N CYS A 140 -14.59 0.09 -6.29
CA CYS A 140 -14.77 -0.17 -4.86
C CYS A 140 -13.47 -0.01 -4.06
N PHE A 141 -12.34 -0.55 -4.55
CA PHE A 141 -11.05 -0.33 -3.89
C PHE A 141 -10.60 1.13 -3.95
N CYS A 142 -10.81 1.82 -5.08
CA CYS A 142 -10.52 3.25 -5.20
C CYS A 142 -11.33 4.07 -4.20
N LEU A 143 -12.64 3.79 -4.06
CA LEU A 143 -13.49 4.44 -3.05
C LEU A 143 -13.03 4.15 -1.62
N GLN A 144 -12.60 2.92 -1.33
CA GLN A 144 -12.02 2.55 -0.04
C GLN A 144 -10.74 3.34 0.25
N GLU A 145 -9.82 3.43 -0.72
CA GLU A 145 -8.58 4.20 -0.60
C GLU A 145 -8.86 5.69 -0.39
N PHE A 146 -9.86 6.26 -1.07
CA PHE A 146 -10.30 7.64 -0.82
C PHE A 146 -10.92 7.84 0.56
N ALA A 147 -11.73 6.90 1.04
CA ALA A 147 -12.32 7.00 2.37
C ALA A 147 -11.22 6.99 3.45
N LEU A 148 -10.23 6.10 3.34
CA LEU A 148 -9.10 6.03 4.27
C LEU A 148 -8.23 7.29 4.19
N SER A 149 -7.85 7.70 2.98
CA SER A 149 -6.98 8.86 2.74
C SER A 149 -7.66 10.18 3.12
N GLY A 150 -8.96 10.32 2.81
CA GLY A 150 -9.76 11.49 3.16
C GLY A 150 -9.93 11.65 4.67
N LEU A 151 -10.20 10.56 5.38
CA LEU A 151 -10.30 10.60 6.85
C LEU A 151 -8.94 10.94 7.50
N TYR A 152 -7.85 10.37 6.98
CA TYR A 152 -6.50 10.71 7.40
C TYR A 152 -6.22 12.21 7.21
N ILE A 153 -6.52 12.75 6.02
CA ILE A 153 -6.35 14.16 5.69
C ILE A 153 -7.16 15.05 6.63
N TRP A 154 -8.43 14.72 6.86
CA TRP A 154 -9.30 15.51 7.71
C TRP A 154 -8.75 15.63 9.14
N LYS A 155 -8.26 14.53 9.71
CA LYS A 155 -7.61 14.54 11.03
C LYS A 155 -6.24 15.24 11.01
N ALA A 156 -5.43 15.00 9.99
CA ALA A 156 -4.13 15.63 9.84
C ALA A 156 -4.23 17.16 9.69
N TRP A 157 -5.30 17.68 9.05
CA TRP A 157 -5.54 19.11 8.93
C TRP A 157 -5.72 19.77 10.31
N GLY A 158 -6.47 19.13 11.21
CA GLY A 158 -6.63 19.61 12.59
C GLY A 158 -5.29 19.79 13.30
N ILE A 159 -4.40 18.81 13.15
CA ILE A 159 -3.04 18.85 13.72
C ILE A 159 -2.20 19.94 13.05
N LEU A 160 -2.27 20.06 11.72
CA LEU A 160 -1.53 21.06 10.94
C LEU A 160 -1.90 22.50 11.36
N ASN A 161 -3.18 22.76 11.61
CA ASN A 161 -3.66 24.09 12.03
C ASN A 161 -3.11 24.49 13.40
N THR A 162 -2.83 23.51 14.27
CA THR A 162 -2.24 23.72 15.59
C THR A 162 -0.71 23.67 15.60
N ALA A 163 -0.07 23.32 14.48
CA ALA A 163 1.38 23.15 14.40
C ALA A 163 2.10 24.50 14.19
N LEU A 164 3.28 24.63 14.83
CA LEU A 164 4.17 25.78 14.68
C LEU A 164 4.59 25.99 13.21
N SER A 165 4.83 27.25 12.83
CA SER A 165 5.17 27.66 11.46
C SER A 165 6.37 26.92 10.84
N SER A 166 7.34 26.49 11.67
CA SER A 166 8.49 25.69 11.23
C SER A 166 8.10 24.25 10.85
N GLN A 167 7.08 23.67 11.48
CA GLN A 167 6.60 22.30 11.28
C GLN A 167 5.57 22.21 10.15
N GLN A 168 4.91 23.32 9.83
CA GLN A 168 3.89 23.39 8.77
C GLN A 168 4.44 23.05 7.38
N ARG A 169 5.67 23.47 7.03
CA ARG A 169 6.26 23.16 5.72
C ARG A 169 6.41 21.66 5.50
N PHE A 170 6.87 20.97 6.54
CA PHE A 170 7.08 19.53 6.53
C PHE A 170 5.74 18.77 6.46
N ILE A 171 4.78 19.10 7.34
CA ILE A 171 3.45 18.46 7.32
C ILE A 171 2.73 18.73 5.98
N ARG A 172 2.92 19.90 5.37
CA ARG A 172 2.39 20.24 4.03
C ARG A 172 3.00 19.40 2.92
N GLN A 173 4.29 19.06 3.00
CA GLN A 173 4.91 18.12 2.06
C GLN A 173 4.30 16.72 2.18
N LEU A 174 4.13 16.22 3.41
CA LEU A 174 3.45 14.93 3.63
C LEU A 174 2.04 14.95 3.06
N PHE A 175 1.31 16.05 3.26
CA PHE A 175 -0.02 16.24 2.69
C PHE A 175 -0.01 16.21 1.16
N ALA A 176 0.93 16.91 0.51
CA ALA A 176 1.05 16.92 -0.94
C ALA A 176 1.28 15.52 -1.53
N ILE A 177 2.09 14.69 -0.88
CA ILE A 177 2.32 13.30 -1.31
C ILE A 177 1.02 12.48 -1.22
N ASN A 178 0.22 12.65 -0.16
CA ASN A 178 -1.07 11.95 -0.02
C ASN A 178 -2.07 12.36 -1.10
N VAL A 179 -2.14 13.65 -1.44
CA VAL A 179 -2.98 14.14 -2.55
C VAL A 179 -2.51 13.56 -3.88
N PHE A 180 -1.20 13.43 -4.08
CA PHE A 180 -0.65 12.80 -5.27
C PHE A 180 -1.01 11.31 -5.35
N ILE A 181 -0.96 10.56 -4.25
CA ILE A 181 -1.42 9.16 -4.20
C ILE A 181 -2.90 9.06 -4.62
N MET A 182 -3.77 9.92 -4.09
CA MET A 182 -5.18 9.97 -4.50
C MET A 182 -5.36 10.28 -5.99
N ALA A 183 -4.55 11.19 -6.55
CA ALA A 183 -4.60 11.49 -7.97
C ALA A 183 -4.20 10.28 -8.84
N MET A 184 -3.25 9.45 -8.36
CA MET A 184 -2.89 8.19 -9.02
C MET A 184 -4.05 7.18 -9.02
N ASP A 185 -4.90 7.17 -7.99
CA ASP A 185 -6.10 6.32 -7.91
C ASP A 185 -7.11 6.69 -8.99
N VAL A 186 -7.40 7.99 -9.13
CA VAL A 186 -8.27 8.51 -10.19
C VAL A 186 -7.72 8.17 -11.56
N ALA A 187 -6.40 8.36 -11.77
CA ALA A 187 -5.75 8.07 -13.04
C ALA A 187 -5.84 6.58 -13.39
N LEU A 188 -5.59 5.69 -12.41
CA LEU A 188 -5.70 4.25 -12.61
C LEU A 188 -7.14 3.85 -12.95
N LEU A 189 -8.12 4.41 -12.24
CA LEU A 189 -9.54 4.16 -12.51
C LEU A 189 -9.93 4.66 -13.91
N ALA A 190 -9.47 5.84 -14.33
CA ALA A 190 -9.76 6.37 -15.66
C ALA A 190 -9.20 5.46 -16.79
N ILE A 191 -8.04 4.85 -16.57
CA ILE A 191 -7.43 3.90 -17.51
C ILE A 191 -8.22 2.59 -17.57
N GLU A 192 -8.67 2.07 -16.43
CA GLU A 192 -9.53 0.89 -16.34
C GLU A 192 -10.80 1.04 -17.21
N TYR A 193 -11.45 2.21 -17.17
CA TYR A 193 -12.63 2.48 -17.97
C TYR A 193 -12.37 2.55 -19.48
N LYS A 194 -11.10 2.68 -19.92
CA LYS A 194 -10.73 2.60 -21.34
C LYS A 194 -10.64 1.15 -21.85
N SER A 195 -10.84 0.15 -21.00
CA SER A 195 -10.98 -1.28 -21.35
C SER A 195 -9.78 -1.89 -22.08
N LEU A 196 -8.58 -1.37 -21.86
CA LEU A 196 -7.32 -1.86 -22.46
C LEU A 196 -6.61 -2.85 -21.52
N PHE A 197 -7.16 -4.05 -21.38
CA PHE A 197 -6.75 -5.06 -20.40
C PHE A 197 -5.23 -5.32 -20.30
N LEU A 198 -4.54 -5.54 -21.44
CA LEU A 198 -3.09 -5.83 -21.42
C LEU A 198 -2.24 -4.65 -20.92
N TRP A 199 -2.60 -3.43 -21.32
CA TRP A 199 -1.91 -2.22 -20.88
C TRP A 199 -2.22 -1.90 -19.42
N GLU A 200 -3.46 -2.14 -19.03
CA GLU A 200 -3.99 -1.90 -17.70
C GLU A 200 -3.23 -2.72 -16.64
N GLN A 201 -3.03 -4.03 -16.82
CA GLN A 201 -2.28 -4.83 -15.82
C GLN A 201 -0.84 -4.32 -15.61
N GLY A 202 -0.19 -3.84 -16.67
CA GLY A 202 1.15 -3.25 -16.63
C GLY A 202 1.19 -1.88 -15.94
N VAL A 203 0.22 -1.01 -16.23
CA VAL A 203 0.11 0.30 -15.57
C VAL A 203 -0.25 0.12 -14.10
N LYS A 204 -1.17 -0.78 -13.78
CA LYS A 204 -1.62 -1.13 -12.43
C LYS A 204 -0.44 -1.46 -11.52
N VAL A 205 0.40 -2.43 -11.91
CA VAL A 205 1.56 -2.82 -11.09
C VAL A 205 2.57 -1.68 -10.91
N VAL A 206 2.80 -0.85 -11.93
CA VAL A 206 3.69 0.31 -11.83
C VAL A 206 3.10 1.35 -10.87
N THR A 207 1.82 1.69 -11.01
CA THR A 207 1.11 2.61 -10.12
C THR A 207 1.19 2.16 -8.67
N TYR A 208 0.90 0.89 -8.37
CA TYR A 208 1.03 0.37 -7.00
C TYR A 208 2.47 0.40 -6.49
N SER A 209 3.48 0.09 -7.32
CA SER A 209 4.89 0.21 -6.93
C SER A 209 5.27 1.64 -6.55
N LEU A 210 4.74 2.64 -7.26
CA LEU A 210 4.97 4.06 -6.99
C LEU A 210 4.26 4.49 -5.72
N LYS A 211 3.01 4.07 -5.51
CA LYS A 211 2.27 4.29 -4.26
C LYS A 211 3.07 3.81 -3.05
N LEU A 212 3.57 2.57 -3.07
CA LEU A 212 4.37 2.02 -1.98
C LEU A 212 5.65 2.80 -1.74
N LYS A 213 6.32 3.27 -2.81
CA LYS A 213 7.54 4.10 -2.70
C LYS A 213 7.26 5.45 -2.07
N LEU A 214 6.13 6.07 -2.41
CA LEU A 214 5.67 7.32 -1.79
C LEU A 214 5.30 7.12 -0.32
N GLU A 215 4.62 6.02 0.01
CA GLU A 215 4.29 5.67 1.40
C GLU A 215 5.56 5.48 2.25
N PHE A 216 6.55 4.78 1.71
CA PHE A 216 7.85 4.63 2.36
C PHE A 216 8.56 5.98 2.56
N ALA A 217 8.52 6.86 1.57
CA ALA A 217 9.09 8.21 1.67
C ALA A 217 8.40 9.04 2.77
N ILE A 218 7.06 8.94 2.90
CA ILE A 218 6.30 9.58 3.98
C ILE A 218 6.78 9.11 5.34
N LEU A 219 7.01 7.82 5.54
CA LEU A 219 7.53 7.30 6.81
C LEU A 219 8.95 7.81 7.11
N GLY A 220 9.83 7.81 6.11
CA GLY A 220 11.20 8.31 6.27
C GLY A 220 11.20 9.76 6.76
N GLN A 221 10.40 10.59 6.10
CA GLN A 221 10.16 11.97 6.51
C GLN A 221 9.62 12.03 7.96
N LEU A 222 8.56 11.27 8.28
CA LEU A 222 7.91 11.31 9.60
C LEU A 222 8.89 10.96 10.73
N THR A 223 9.79 10.01 10.49
CA THR A 223 10.81 9.58 11.45
C THR A 223 11.84 10.71 11.69
N GLU A 224 12.25 11.40 10.64
CA GLU A 224 13.15 12.56 10.72
C GLU A 224 12.52 13.70 11.52
N PHE A 225 11.22 13.97 11.30
CA PHE A 225 10.48 14.98 12.04
C PHE A 225 10.39 14.70 13.54
N VAL A 226 10.09 13.45 13.93
CA VAL A 226 10.07 13.04 15.35
C VAL A 226 11.45 13.23 15.99
N ARG A 227 12.53 12.89 15.26
CA ARG A 227 13.90 13.07 15.74
C ARG A 227 14.26 14.55 15.92
N HIS A 228 13.85 15.44 15.01
CA HIS A 228 14.06 16.88 15.13
C HIS A 228 13.29 17.50 16.30
N ARG A 229 12.09 17.00 16.62
CA ARG A 229 11.30 17.46 17.78
C ARG A 229 11.88 16.96 19.11
N GLY A 230 12.51 15.78 19.12
CA GLY A 230 13.20 15.23 20.31
C GLY A 230 14.63 15.75 20.53
N GLY A 231 15.25 16.38 19.53
CA GLY A 231 16.63 16.88 19.60
C GLY A 231 16.78 18.39 19.84
N GLY A 232 15.68 19.12 20.02
CA GLY A 232 15.68 20.58 20.20
C GLY A 232 15.82 21.07 21.65
N GLY A 233 16.25 20.19 22.57
CA GLY A 233 16.42 20.50 23.98
C GLY A 233 17.78 20.04 24.50
N ASP A 234 18.87 20.54 23.93
CA ASP A 234 20.14 20.60 24.65
C ASP A 234 20.97 21.79 24.13
N PHE A 235 20.66 22.98 24.67
CA PHE A 235 21.57 24.11 24.64
C PHE A 235 22.44 24.00 25.90
N GLY A 236 23.74 23.76 25.70
CA GLY A 236 24.82 24.33 26.50
C GLY A 236 24.89 23.99 27.98
N GLY A 237 25.73 23.00 28.29
CA GLY A 237 26.60 23.00 29.47
C GLY A 237 26.00 22.41 30.75
N GLN A 238 26.42 21.20 31.12
CA GLN A 238 27.34 20.99 32.25
C GLN A 238 27.74 19.50 32.33
N SER A 239 29.02 19.26 32.04
CA SER A 239 29.91 18.26 32.65
C SER A 239 29.36 16.91 33.17
N ASN A 240 29.90 15.82 32.62
CA ASN A 240 30.43 14.67 33.36
C ASN A 240 29.63 14.22 34.60
N HIS A 241 28.54 13.47 34.44
CA HIS A 241 28.14 12.54 35.50
C HIS A 241 27.17 11.40 35.14
N ALA A 242 26.50 11.41 33.97
CA ALA A 242 25.44 10.44 33.69
C ALA A 242 25.88 9.14 32.99
N THR A 243 27.14 9.04 32.53
CA THR A 243 27.68 7.79 31.93
C THR A 243 27.97 6.70 32.97
N ALA A 244 27.94 7.04 34.27
CA ALA A 244 28.26 6.09 35.35
C ALA A 244 27.06 5.31 35.92
N THR A 245 25.81 5.69 35.62
CA THR A 245 24.63 5.10 36.28
C THR A 245 23.99 3.95 35.50
N PHE A 246 24.18 3.86 34.18
CA PHE A 246 23.55 2.81 33.36
C PHE A 246 24.29 1.46 33.34
N ILE A 247 25.51 1.38 33.90
CA ILE A 247 26.28 0.13 34.05
C ILE A 247 25.86 -0.64 35.33
N ARG A 248 25.07 -0.05 36.24
CA ARG A 248 24.70 -0.66 37.53
C ARG A 248 23.34 -1.36 37.58
N LEU A 249 22.61 -1.45 36.47
CA LEU A 249 21.30 -2.13 36.43
C LEU A 249 21.27 -3.40 35.56
N SER A 250 22.46 -3.94 35.21
CA SER A 250 22.61 -5.37 34.90
C SER A 250 23.13 -6.10 36.14
N SER A 251 22.27 -6.29 37.12
CA SER A 251 22.47 -7.23 38.24
C SER A 251 21.19 -8.00 38.45
#